data_AF-A0A2G6R2E9-F1
#
_entry.id   AF-A0A2G6R2E9-F1
#
_cell.length_a   1.000
_cell.length_b   1.000
_cell.length_c   1.000
_cell.angle_alpha   90.00
_cell.angle_beta   90.00
_cell.angle_gamma   90.00
#
_symmetry.space_group_name_H-M   'P 1'
#
loop_
_entity.id
_entity.type
_entity.pdbx_description
1 polymer ?
#
loop_
_entity_poly.entity_id
_entity_poly.type
_entity_poly.pdbx_seq_one_letter_code
_entity_poly.pdbx_strand_id
1 'polypeptide(L)'
;MNSKSSKKKQDTISLEDSIVSSCDCANPDWSIRVSSASYDTKDEWLHTFNPRLYIGSVPILYSPYFGFPTNTKRRTGLLLPTLGYSNTDGLYYSQSVFYAPAQNYDFEFIPQIRNKRGYGVYTYFRYADSPYSLLKIQTGGFKEKKYYQEREKLKNQKHYGWNVDYSRTKLFSKKENHQDGLYASINYMNDVEYKTLENDKDISIDKNVESKINYFYNTPKYYGGVYAKYYIDTSRNSNDNVLQELPQIHLHKYYDSIFTSNIMYS
;
A
#
# COMPACT_ATOMS: atom_id res chain seq x y z
N MET A 1 17.00 15.05 18.88
CA MET A 1 17.57 16.07 17.97
C MET A 1 18.55 16.92 18.77
N ASN A 2 19.75 17.14 18.25
CA ASN A 2 20.78 17.99 18.87
C ASN A 2 21.08 19.16 17.93
N SER A 3 21.20 20.38 18.45
CA SER A 3 21.40 21.59 17.66
C SER A 3 22.38 22.50 18.38
N LYS A 4 23.26 23.15 17.63
CA LYS A 4 24.25 24.07 18.18
C LYS A 4 23.63 25.38 18.66
N SER A 5 22.57 25.83 18.00
CA SER A 5 21.88 27.09 18.29
C SER A 5 20.41 26.96 17.91
N SER A 6 19.53 27.42 18.80
CA SER A 6 18.09 27.46 18.56
C SER A 6 17.52 28.82 18.91
N LYS A 7 16.65 29.36 18.05
CA LYS A 7 15.95 30.62 18.27
C LYS A 7 14.48 30.43 17.94
N LYS A 8 13.60 30.76 18.88
CA LYS A 8 12.14 30.76 18.66
C LYS A 8 11.66 32.18 18.38
N LYS A 9 10.91 32.37 17.29
CA LYS A 9 10.22 33.61 16.96
C LYS A 9 8.78 33.27 16.57
N GLN A 10 7.82 33.70 17.39
CA GLN A 10 6.40 33.36 17.23
C GLN A 10 6.21 31.84 17.09
N ASP A 11 5.66 31.40 15.96
CA ASP A 11 5.35 30.01 15.66
C ASP A 11 6.49 29.28 14.94
N THR A 12 7.64 29.92 14.73
CA THR A 12 8.79 29.34 14.03
C THR A 12 9.98 29.14 14.98
N ILE A 13 10.58 27.95 14.94
CA ILE A 13 11.83 27.63 15.64
C ILE A 13 12.94 27.44 14.60
N SER A 14 13.90 28.35 14.59
CA SER A 14 15.11 28.26 13.75
C SER A 14 16.21 27.50 14.48
N LEU A 15 16.87 26.59 13.77
CA LEU A 15 17.89 25.68 14.26
C LEU A 15 19.11 25.77 13.34
N GLU A 16 20.31 25.84 13.90
CA GLU A 16 21.57 25.85 13.16
C GLU A 16 22.40 24.61 13.50
N ASP A 17 23.16 24.09 12.53
CA ASP A 17 24.05 22.94 12.65
C ASP A 17 23.43 21.79 13.47
N SER A 18 22.35 21.21 12.94
CA SER A 18 21.51 20.27 13.69
C SER A 18 21.66 18.83 13.22
N ILE A 19 21.54 17.90 14.18
CA ILE A 19 21.60 16.46 13.98
C ILE A 19 20.27 15.85 14.41
N VAL A 20 19.63 15.15 13.49
CA VAL A 20 18.37 14.41 13.70
C VAL A 20 18.64 12.91 13.56
N SER A 21 18.25 12.14 14.57
CA SER A 21 18.26 10.67 14.54
C SER A 21 17.15 10.15 15.45
N SER A 22 16.63 8.96 15.15
CA SER A 22 15.75 8.21 16.07
C SER A 22 16.51 7.26 17.00
N CYS A 23 17.81 7.07 16.80
CA CYS A 23 18.67 6.22 17.63
C CYS A 23 19.20 6.99 18.86
N ASP A 24 20.04 6.33 19.66
CA ASP A 24 20.71 6.94 20.81
C ASP A 24 21.49 8.21 20.42
N CYS A 25 21.51 9.18 21.34
CA CYS A 25 22.09 10.51 21.13
C CYS A 25 23.61 10.48 20.99
N ALA A 26 24.30 9.48 21.56
CA ALA A 26 25.75 9.42 21.59
C ALA A 26 26.36 8.83 20.31
N ASN A 27 25.76 7.76 19.77
CA ASN A 27 26.31 7.05 18.61
C ASN A 27 25.19 6.48 17.73
N PRO A 28 24.50 7.32 16.96
CA PRO A 28 23.37 6.87 16.16
C PRO A 28 23.84 6.08 14.93
N ASP A 29 23.24 4.92 14.67
CA ASP A 29 23.51 4.13 13.46
C ASP A 29 23.25 4.91 12.17
N TRP A 30 22.29 5.84 12.22
CA TRP A 30 22.00 6.77 11.13
C TRP A 30 21.72 8.17 11.67
N SER A 31 22.12 9.20 10.93
CA SER A 31 21.79 10.59 11.28
C SER A 31 21.59 11.47 10.06
N ILE A 32 20.69 12.44 10.16
CA ILE A 32 20.55 13.52 9.19
C ILE A 32 21.19 14.76 9.78
N ARG A 33 22.26 15.26 9.15
CA ARG A 33 22.95 16.50 9.53
C ARG A 33 22.52 17.62 8.60
N VAL A 34 22.08 18.74 9.15
CA VAL A 34 21.52 19.87 8.40
C VAL A 34 22.27 21.15 8.77
N SER A 35 22.51 22.04 7.80
CA SER A 35 23.18 23.33 8.09
C SER A 35 22.24 24.30 8.81
N SER A 36 20.99 24.33 8.36
CA SER A 36 19.93 25.11 8.98
C SER A 36 18.60 24.40 8.85
N ALA A 37 17.75 24.57 9.85
CA ALA A 37 16.38 24.10 9.82
C ALA A 37 15.42 25.14 10.41
N SER A 38 14.18 25.11 9.94
CA SER A 38 13.10 25.95 10.41
C SER A 38 11.89 25.07 10.68
N TYR A 39 11.47 25.00 11.94
CA TYR A 39 10.32 24.24 12.36
C TYR A 39 9.12 25.17 12.53
N ASP A 40 8.07 24.94 11.75
CA ASP A 40 6.77 25.58 11.92
C ASP A 40 5.97 24.79 12.97
N THR A 41 5.66 25.43 14.09
CA THR A 41 4.93 24.82 15.21
C THR A 41 3.43 24.73 14.97
N LYS A 42 2.86 25.53 14.06
CA LYS A 42 1.45 25.53 13.71
C LYS A 42 1.17 24.47 12.66
N ASP A 43 2.00 24.44 11.62
CA ASP A 43 1.91 23.46 10.55
C ASP A 43 2.65 22.16 10.87
N GLU A 44 3.35 22.07 12.01
CA GLU A 44 4.11 20.88 12.45
C GLU A 44 5.03 20.35 11.32
N TRP A 45 5.77 21.27 10.70
CA TRP A 45 6.59 21.01 9.52
C TRP A 45 8.02 21.47 9.72
N LEU A 46 8.98 20.57 9.46
CA LEU A 46 10.40 20.88 9.52
C LEU A 46 10.95 21.12 8.12
N HIS A 47 11.34 22.37 7.85
CA HIS A 47 12.17 22.74 6.71
C HIS A 47 13.63 22.48 7.05
N THR A 48 14.36 21.71 6.25
CA THR A 48 15.81 21.54 6.42
C THR A 48 16.55 21.92 5.15
N PHE A 49 17.70 22.58 5.30
CA PHE A 49 18.55 23.02 4.20
C PHE A 49 19.92 22.33 4.27
N ASN A 50 20.40 21.94 3.09
CA ASN A 50 21.58 21.09 2.92
C ASN A 50 21.60 19.82 3.80
N PRO A 51 20.47 19.09 3.98
CA PRO A 51 20.47 17.82 4.69
C PRO A 51 21.41 16.81 4.05
N ARG A 52 22.18 16.14 4.90
CA ARG A 52 23.06 15.03 4.57
C ARG A 52 22.69 13.84 5.44
N LEU A 53 22.27 12.75 4.81
CA LEU A 53 22.02 11.48 5.47
C LEU A 53 23.32 10.72 5.64
N TYR A 54 23.61 10.30 6.87
CA TYR A 54 24.77 9.50 7.26
C TYR A 54 24.32 8.14 7.77
N ILE A 55 25.06 7.10 7.40
CA ILE A 55 25.07 5.81 8.10
C ILE A 55 26.41 5.73 8.83
N GLY A 56 26.36 5.70 10.17
CA GLY A 56 27.51 5.97 11.02
C GLY A 56 28.17 7.30 10.64
N SER A 57 29.40 7.21 10.10
CA SER A 57 30.20 8.37 9.68
C SER A 57 30.19 8.63 8.16
N VAL A 58 29.54 7.78 7.36
CA VAL A 58 29.57 7.87 5.89
C VAL A 58 28.34 8.62 5.36
N PRO A 59 28.50 9.75 4.64
CA PRO A 59 27.39 10.41 3.99
C PRO A 59 26.93 9.62 2.77
N ILE A 60 25.65 9.27 2.70
CA ILE A 60 25.07 8.47 1.61
C ILE A 60 24.13 9.26 0.70
N LEU A 61 23.54 10.35 1.19
CA LEU A 61 22.60 11.16 0.41
C LEU A 61 22.67 12.62 0.82
N TYR A 62 22.67 13.51 -0.18
CA TYR A 62 22.60 14.95 -0.03
C TYR A 62 21.38 15.47 -0.78
N SER A 63 20.66 16.42 -0.17
CA SER A 63 19.65 17.22 -0.85
C SER A 63 19.85 18.70 -0.52
N PRO A 64 19.60 19.65 -1.45
CA PRO A 64 19.61 21.07 -1.13
C PRO A 64 18.50 21.45 -0.14
N TYR A 65 17.37 20.75 -0.16
CA TYR A 65 16.21 20.99 0.70
C TYR A 65 15.48 19.68 1.00
N PHE A 66 15.07 19.47 2.24
CA PHE A 66 14.18 18.37 2.61
C PHE A 66 13.19 18.86 3.68
N GLY A 67 11.90 18.75 3.36
CA GLY A 67 10.81 19.07 4.26
C GLY A 67 10.12 17.80 4.71
N PHE A 68 9.89 17.65 6.02
CA PHE A 68 9.12 16.51 6.53
C PHE A 68 8.21 16.91 7.70
N PRO A 69 7.05 16.25 7.85
CA PRO A 69 6.14 16.53 8.95
C PRO A 69 6.68 15.95 10.26
N THR A 70 6.40 16.62 11.38
CA THR A 70 6.64 16.09 12.73
C THR A 70 5.38 15.48 13.35
N ASN A 71 4.28 15.45 12.59
CA ASN A 71 3.01 14.83 12.96
C ASN A 71 2.68 13.63 12.06
N THR A 72 1.61 12.93 12.40
CA THR A 72 1.08 11.78 11.63
C THR A 72 -0.06 12.17 10.68
N LYS A 73 -0.29 13.47 10.45
CA LYS A 73 -1.37 13.92 9.55
C LYS A 73 -1.00 13.59 8.10
N ARG A 74 -1.98 13.08 7.35
CA ARG A 74 -1.83 12.82 5.90
C ARG A 74 -1.52 14.12 5.16
N ARG A 75 -0.49 14.10 4.29
CA ARG A 75 -0.06 15.25 3.49
C ARG A 75 0.42 14.82 2.12
N THR A 76 0.18 15.67 1.12
CA THR A 76 0.76 15.54 -0.21
C THR A 76 2.28 15.70 -0.16
N GLY A 77 3.01 14.86 -0.89
CA GLY A 77 4.46 14.95 -0.99
C GLY A 77 5.08 13.79 -1.75
N LEU A 78 6.41 13.83 -1.88
CA LEU A 78 7.18 12.70 -2.38
C LEU A 78 7.39 11.71 -1.25
N LEU A 79 7.08 10.44 -1.50
CA LEU A 79 7.48 9.36 -0.59
C LEU A 79 8.94 9.00 -0.85
N LEU A 80 9.52 8.21 0.05
CA LEU A 80 10.88 7.71 -0.12
C LEU A 80 10.99 6.96 -1.45
N PRO A 81 11.94 7.33 -2.32
CA PRO A 81 12.15 6.60 -3.55
C PRO A 81 12.65 5.19 -3.25
N THR A 82 12.31 4.25 -4.15
CA THR A 82 12.92 2.92 -4.14
C THR A 82 14.04 2.90 -5.17
N LEU A 83 15.23 2.52 -4.73
CA LEU A 83 16.41 2.32 -5.56
C LEU A 83 16.88 0.88 -5.41
N GLY A 84 17.18 0.22 -6.52
CA GLY A 84 17.65 -1.15 -6.53
C GLY A 84 18.58 -1.43 -7.70
N TYR A 85 19.31 -2.54 -7.61
CA TYR A 85 20.08 -3.05 -8.73
C TYR A 85 19.93 -4.58 -8.82
N SER A 86 19.64 -5.08 -10.01
CA SER A 86 19.63 -6.52 -10.28
C SER A 86 20.25 -6.83 -11.65
N ASN A 87 20.65 -8.09 -11.85
CA ASN A 87 21.20 -8.52 -13.14
C ASN A 87 20.16 -8.45 -14.26
N THR A 88 18.89 -8.75 -13.93
CA THR A 88 17.74 -8.74 -14.84
C THR A 88 17.29 -7.32 -15.16
N ASP A 89 17.00 -6.50 -14.15
CA ASP A 89 16.40 -5.18 -14.31
C ASP A 89 17.41 -4.04 -14.46
N GLY A 90 18.67 -4.31 -14.11
CA GLY A 90 19.71 -3.29 -14.02
C GLY A 90 19.43 -2.35 -12.86
N LEU A 91 19.78 -1.08 -13.02
CA LEU A 91 19.42 -0.04 -12.06
C LEU A 91 17.91 0.24 -12.12
N TYR A 92 17.25 0.09 -10.99
CA TYR A 92 15.83 0.35 -10.78
C TYR A 92 15.65 1.59 -9.91
N TYR A 93 14.77 2.49 -10.35
CA TYR A 93 14.35 3.68 -9.61
C TYR A 93 12.83 3.84 -9.69
N SER A 94 12.20 4.06 -8.55
CA SER A 94 10.78 4.35 -8.42
C SER A 94 10.58 5.53 -7.46
N GLN A 95 9.69 6.46 -7.81
CA GLN A 95 9.44 7.67 -7.04
C GLN A 95 7.95 7.86 -6.82
N SER A 96 7.43 7.45 -5.68
CA SER A 96 6.02 7.66 -5.38
C SER A 96 5.73 9.13 -5.07
N VAL A 97 4.65 9.63 -5.67
CA VAL A 97 4.07 10.94 -5.45
C VAL A 97 2.72 10.72 -4.78
N PHE A 98 2.63 11.06 -3.50
CA PHE A 98 1.43 10.93 -2.70
C PHE A 98 0.65 12.25 -2.72
N TYR A 99 -0.63 12.21 -3.02
CA TYR A 99 -1.52 13.35 -3.12
C TYR A 99 -2.77 13.14 -2.27
N ALA A 100 -2.88 13.88 -1.17
CA ALA A 100 -3.96 13.76 -0.20
C ALA A 100 -4.71 15.10 -0.07
N PRO A 101 -5.65 15.40 -0.99
CA PRO A 101 -6.40 16.65 -0.97
C PRO A 101 -7.46 16.71 0.14
N ALA A 102 -7.89 15.57 0.67
CA ALA A 102 -8.85 15.48 1.74
C ALA A 102 -8.49 14.34 2.72
N GLN A 103 -9.12 14.32 3.89
CA GLN A 103 -8.86 13.27 4.89
C GLN A 103 -9.40 11.90 4.47
N ASN A 104 -10.46 11.88 3.66
CA ASN A 104 -11.20 10.69 3.27
C ASN A 104 -10.75 10.07 1.94
N TYR A 105 -9.96 10.76 1.11
CA TYR A 105 -9.37 10.14 -0.08
C TYR A 105 -7.97 10.64 -0.40
N ASP A 106 -7.23 9.79 -1.09
CA ASP A 106 -5.89 10.07 -1.58
C ASP A 106 -5.59 9.36 -2.89
N PHE A 107 -4.54 9.84 -3.55
CA PHE A 107 -3.93 9.24 -4.73
C PHE A 107 -2.45 9.00 -4.47
N GLU A 108 -1.91 7.94 -5.04
CA GLU A 108 -0.48 7.66 -5.02
C GLU A 108 -0.04 7.26 -6.42
N PHE A 109 0.79 8.08 -7.04
CA PHE A 109 1.32 7.85 -8.38
C PHE A 109 2.76 7.35 -8.26
N ILE A 110 3.05 6.19 -8.84
CA ILE A 110 4.33 5.50 -8.70
C ILE A 110 4.94 5.29 -10.08
N PRO A 111 5.55 6.32 -10.69
CA PRO A 111 6.41 6.15 -11.85
C PRO A 111 7.65 5.33 -11.46
N GLN A 112 8.00 4.38 -12.33
CA GLN A 112 9.20 3.58 -12.17
C GLN A 112 9.95 3.38 -13.49
N ILE A 113 11.27 3.27 -13.38
CA ILE A 113 12.17 2.97 -14.48
C ILE A 113 13.15 1.87 -14.06
N ARG A 114 13.30 0.86 -14.92
CA ARG A 114 14.26 -0.23 -14.78
C ARG A 114 15.18 -0.20 -16.00
N ASN A 115 16.43 0.23 -15.82
CA ASN A 115 17.32 0.58 -16.93
C ASN A 115 17.47 -0.54 -17.96
N LYS A 116 17.56 -1.81 -17.54
CA LYS A 116 17.67 -2.95 -18.46
C LYS A 116 16.32 -3.52 -18.91
N ARG A 117 15.21 -3.20 -18.24
CA ARG A 117 13.92 -3.86 -18.45
C ARG A 117 12.92 -2.95 -19.16
N GLY A 118 12.54 -1.82 -18.55
CA GLY A 118 11.52 -0.95 -19.11
C GLY A 118 11.14 0.21 -18.19
N TYR A 119 9.94 0.74 -18.39
CA TYR A 119 9.38 1.78 -17.55
C TYR A 119 7.89 1.55 -17.39
N GLY A 120 7.33 2.06 -16.29
CA GLY A 120 5.92 1.93 -16.00
C GLY A 120 5.44 2.94 -14.99
N VAL A 121 4.14 2.92 -14.76
CA VAL A 121 3.49 3.74 -13.75
C VAL A 121 2.35 2.95 -13.13
N TYR A 122 2.27 3.04 -11.81
CA TYR A 122 1.16 2.51 -11.04
C TYR A 122 0.46 3.65 -10.33
N THR A 123 -0.82 3.48 -10.05
CA THR A 123 -1.65 4.47 -9.39
C THR A 123 -2.55 3.78 -8.40
N TYR A 124 -2.54 4.26 -7.16
CA TYR A 124 -3.48 3.86 -6.13
C TYR A 124 -4.42 5.01 -5.85
N PHE A 125 -5.69 4.69 -5.71
CA PHE A 125 -6.71 5.58 -5.20
C PHE A 125 -7.33 4.91 -3.98
N ARG A 126 -7.36 5.61 -2.85
CA ARG A 126 -7.97 5.12 -1.61
C ARG A 126 -9.07 6.08 -1.21
N TYR A 127 -10.23 5.55 -0.86
CA TYR A 127 -11.38 6.33 -0.42
C TYR A 127 -12.07 5.64 0.75
N ALA A 128 -12.38 6.41 1.79
CA ALA A 128 -13.16 5.97 2.94
C ALA A 128 -14.35 6.90 3.14
N ASP A 129 -15.57 6.45 2.82
CA ASP A 129 -16.79 7.22 3.09
C ASP A 129 -17.16 7.26 4.57
N SER A 130 -16.71 6.25 5.34
CA SER A 130 -16.96 6.15 6.78
C SER A 130 -15.84 5.36 7.48
N PRO A 131 -15.75 5.38 8.83
CA PRO A 131 -14.79 4.56 9.57
C PRO A 131 -14.94 3.05 9.34
N TYR A 132 -16.06 2.62 8.75
CA TYR A 132 -16.39 1.23 8.51
C TYR A 132 -16.18 0.80 7.06
N SER A 133 -15.85 1.72 6.15
CA SER A 133 -15.76 1.43 4.73
C SER A 133 -14.50 2.00 4.09
N LEU A 134 -13.87 1.16 3.26
CA LEU A 134 -12.64 1.49 2.56
C LEU A 134 -12.67 0.87 1.16
N LEU A 135 -12.53 1.74 0.17
CA LEU A 135 -12.30 1.43 -1.23
C LEU A 135 -10.82 1.66 -1.55
N LYS A 136 -10.18 0.68 -2.19
CA LYS A 136 -8.85 0.79 -2.78
C LYS A 136 -8.97 0.41 -4.24
N ILE A 137 -8.57 1.30 -5.12
CA ILE A 137 -8.44 1.04 -6.55
C ILE A 137 -6.97 1.15 -6.88
N GLN A 138 -6.47 0.14 -7.57
CA GLN A 138 -5.12 0.10 -8.08
C GLN A 138 -5.21 -0.11 -9.59
N THR A 139 -4.40 0.63 -10.33
CA THR A 139 -4.27 0.46 -11.78
C THR A 139 -2.85 0.80 -12.19
N GLY A 140 -2.39 0.26 -13.31
CA GLY A 140 -1.08 0.62 -13.80
C GLY A 140 -0.73 -0.09 -15.09
N GLY A 141 0.45 0.26 -15.58
CA GLY A 141 1.05 -0.44 -16.68
C GLY A 141 2.55 -0.26 -16.75
N PHE A 142 3.21 -1.24 -17.36
CA PHE A 142 4.63 -1.29 -17.57
C PHE A 142 4.91 -1.70 -19.01
N LYS A 143 5.89 -1.05 -19.64
CA LYS A 143 6.33 -1.35 -21.00
C LYS A 143 7.78 -1.78 -21.00
N GLU A 144 8.00 -2.98 -21.49
CA GLU A 144 9.31 -3.58 -21.71
C GLU A 144 10.02 -2.96 -22.90
N LYS A 145 11.35 -2.83 -22.79
CA LYS A 145 12.20 -2.59 -23.96
C LYS A 145 12.16 -3.82 -24.86
N LYS A 146 12.17 -3.60 -26.18
CA LYS A 146 12.01 -4.68 -27.16
C LYS A 146 13.05 -5.80 -27.01
N TYR A 147 14.31 -5.44 -26.78
CA TYR A 147 15.37 -6.44 -26.57
C TYR A 147 15.15 -7.28 -25.30
N TYR A 148 14.56 -6.70 -24.24
CA TYR A 148 14.30 -7.43 -23.00
C TYR A 148 13.17 -8.44 -23.22
N GLN A 149 12.08 -7.97 -23.85
CA GLN A 149 10.96 -8.83 -24.25
C GLN A 149 11.41 -10.01 -25.11
N GLU A 150 12.26 -9.77 -26.12
CA GLU A 150 12.78 -10.81 -27.02
C GLU A 150 13.72 -11.78 -26.29
N ARG A 151 14.62 -11.28 -25.44
CA ARG A 151 15.58 -12.10 -24.68
C ARG A 151 14.88 -13.00 -23.67
N GLU A 152 13.93 -12.46 -22.91
CA GLU A 152 13.16 -13.18 -21.89
C GLU A 152 11.95 -13.93 -22.49
N LYS A 153 11.73 -13.83 -23.80
CA LYS A 153 10.62 -14.45 -24.54
C LYS A 153 9.23 -14.14 -23.93
N LEU A 154 9.04 -12.90 -23.50
CA LEU A 154 7.78 -12.46 -22.89
C LEU A 154 6.65 -12.43 -23.93
N LYS A 155 5.50 -12.99 -23.54
CA LYS A 155 4.28 -13.01 -24.38
C LYS A 155 3.84 -11.61 -24.80
N ASN A 156 3.85 -10.67 -23.85
CA ASN A 156 3.45 -9.29 -24.06
C ASN A 156 4.64 -8.35 -23.81
N GLN A 157 4.72 -7.26 -24.58
CA GLN A 157 5.64 -6.16 -24.29
C GLN A 157 5.10 -5.21 -23.21
N LYS A 158 3.77 -5.14 -23.10
CA LYS A 158 3.07 -4.23 -22.21
C LYS A 158 2.29 -5.06 -21.21
N HIS A 159 2.44 -4.74 -19.95
CA HIS A 159 1.79 -5.38 -18.81
C HIS A 159 0.89 -4.35 -18.17
N TYR A 160 -0.38 -4.66 -17.95
CA TYR A 160 -1.36 -3.73 -17.39
C TYR A 160 -2.51 -4.50 -16.71
N GLY A 161 -3.13 -3.83 -15.76
CA GLY A 161 -4.18 -4.44 -14.96
C GLY A 161 -4.76 -3.45 -13.99
N TRP A 162 -5.73 -3.94 -13.23
CA TRP A 162 -6.35 -3.21 -12.16
C TRP A 162 -6.82 -4.16 -11.07
N ASN A 163 -6.80 -3.65 -9.84
CA ASN A 163 -7.39 -4.28 -8.67
C ASN A 163 -8.36 -3.30 -8.03
N VAL A 164 -9.51 -3.81 -7.59
CA VAL A 164 -10.49 -3.06 -6.81
C VAL A 164 -10.80 -3.87 -5.56
N ASP A 165 -10.36 -3.35 -4.41
CA ASP A 165 -10.72 -3.89 -3.11
C ASP A 165 -11.71 -2.95 -2.42
N TYR A 166 -12.84 -3.48 -2.02
CA TYR A 166 -13.83 -2.79 -1.22
C TYR A 166 -14.10 -3.59 0.04
N SER A 167 -14.04 -2.94 1.19
CA SER A 167 -14.50 -3.51 2.44
C SER A 167 -15.47 -2.55 3.11
N ARG A 168 -16.55 -3.11 3.67
CA ARG A 168 -17.50 -2.38 4.48
C ARG A 168 -18.02 -3.27 5.60
N THR A 169 -17.81 -2.86 6.83
CA THR A 169 -18.45 -3.46 8.01
C THR A 169 -19.68 -2.65 8.39
N LYS A 170 -20.58 -3.23 9.20
CA LYS A 170 -21.78 -2.53 9.70
C LYS A 170 -22.64 -1.96 8.56
N LEU A 171 -22.82 -2.72 7.48
CA LEU A 171 -23.63 -2.28 6.34
C LEU A 171 -25.11 -2.22 6.74
N PHE A 172 -25.57 -3.22 7.49
CA PHE A 172 -26.94 -3.35 7.99
C PHE A 172 -27.00 -3.62 9.50
N SER A 173 -25.94 -4.14 10.13
CA SER A 173 -25.96 -4.41 11.57
C SER A 173 -26.02 -3.11 12.38
N LYS A 174 -27.08 -2.96 13.19
CA LYS A 174 -27.30 -1.80 14.08
C LYS A 174 -27.16 -2.15 15.57
N LYS A 175 -27.19 -3.44 15.90
CA LYS A 175 -27.13 -3.95 17.28
C LYS A 175 -25.70 -4.34 17.61
N GLU A 176 -25.24 -4.07 18.83
CA GLU A 176 -23.88 -4.39 19.31
C GLU A 176 -23.49 -5.87 19.15
N ASN A 177 -24.45 -6.78 19.31
CA ASN A 177 -24.22 -8.22 19.19
C ASN A 177 -24.46 -8.79 17.77
N HIS A 178 -24.62 -7.92 16.76
CA HIS A 178 -24.76 -8.33 15.37
C HIS A 178 -23.56 -7.80 14.59
N GLN A 179 -23.05 -8.60 13.66
CA GLN A 179 -21.92 -8.22 12.83
C GLN A 179 -22.27 -8.53 11.39
N ASP A 180 -21.94 -7.62 10.49
CA ASP A 180 -22.06 -7.87 9.06
C ASP A 180 -20.93 -7.19 8.31
N GLY A 181 -20.64 -7.72 7.13
CA GLY A 181 -19.57 -7.22 6.31
C GLY A 181 -19.75 -7.58 4.85
N LEU A 182 -19.54 -6.60 3.99
CA LEU A 182 -19.41 -6.72 2.54
C LEU A 182 -17.94 -6.55 2.17
N TYR A 183 -17.41 -7.52 1.45
CA TYR A 183 -16.06 -7.51 0.93
C TYR A 183 -16.12 -7.83 -0.55
N ALA A 184 -15.39 -7.06 -1.35
CA ALA A 184 -15.18 -7.33 -2.75
C ALA A 184 -13.70 -7.15 -3.06
N SER A 185 -13.10 -8.11 -3.75
CA SER A 185 -11.79 -8.00 -4.38
C SER A 185 -11.96 -8.40 -5.83
N ILE A 186 -11.76 -7.47 -6.75
CA ILE A 186 -11.94 -7.70 -8.19
C ILE A 186 -10.60 -7.44 -8.85
N ASN A 187 -10.10 -8.44 -9.54
CA ASN A 187 -8.75 -8.46 -10.09
C ASN A 187 -8.81 -8.71 -11.59
N TYR A 188 -8.12 -7.88 -12.36
CA TYR A 188 -7.89 -8.08 -13.77
C TYR A 188 -6.45 -7.74 -14.12
N MET A 189 -5.85 -8.55 -14.97
CA MET A 189 -4.55 -8.28 -15.57
C MET A 189 -4.49 -8.94 -16.94
N ASN A 190 -3.70 -8.37 -17.85
CA ASN A 190 -3.45 -9.00 -19.14
C ASN A 190 -2.43 -10.14 -19.05
N ASP A 191 -1.53 -10.10 -18.07
CA ASP A 191 -0.55 -11.14 -17.76
C ASP A 191 -0.05 -11.04 -16.32
N VAL A 192 0.64 -12.09 -15.88
CA VAL A 192 1.18 -12.24 -14.53
C VAL A 192 2.28 -11.21 -14.20
N GLU A 193 2.97 -10.69 -15.21
CA GLU A 193 4.05 -9.72 -15.02
C GLU A 193 3.55 -8.39 -14.46
N TYR A 194 2.29 -8.03 -14.73
CA TYR A 194 1.64 -6.88 -14.10
C TYR A 194 1.78 -6.89 -12.56
N LYS A 195 1.59 -8.06 -11.92
CA LYS A 195 1.71 -8.22 -10.46
C LYS A 195 3.17 -8.21 -10.00
N THR A 196 4.04 -8.93 -10.71
CA THR A 196 5.48 -9.00 -10.38
C THR A 196 6.15 -7.63 -10.41
N LEU A 197 5.77 -6.80 -11.38
CA LEU A 197 6.35 -5.47 -11.62
C LEU A 197 5.84 -4.39 -10.66
N GLU A 198 4.69 -4.65 -10.03
CA GLU A 198 4.07 -3.74 -9.09
C GLU A 198 4.67 -3.86 -7.69
N ASN A 199 4.76 -5.07 -7.17
CA ASN A 199 5.18 -5.32 -5.79
C ASN A 199 6.41 -6.24 -5.76
N ASP A 200 7.61 -5.66 -5.88
CA ASP A 200 8.91 -6.37 -5.85
C ASP A 200 9.15 -7.18 -4.55
N LYS A 201 8.29 -7.04 -3.51
CA LYS A 201 8.46 -7.69 -2.19
C LYS A 201 7.77 -9.04 -2.04
N ASP A 202 6.76 -9.36 -2.85
CA ASP A 202 6.00 -10.62 -2.75
C ASP A 202 6.28 -11.52 -3.96
N ILE A 203 7.26 -12.43 -3.79
CA ILE A 203 7.75 -13.34 -4.85
C ILE A 203 6.78 -14.53 -5.10
N SER A 204 5.79 -14.75 -4.23
CA SER A 204 4.80 -15.83 -4.39
C SER A 204 3.56 -15.32 -5.13
N ILE A 205 3.58 -15.42 -6.46
CA ILE A 205 2.39 -15.18 -7.24
C ILE A 205 1.58 -16.47 -7.32
N ASP A 206 0.40 -16.46 -6.73
CA ASP A 206 -0.56 -17.56 -6.88
C ASP A 206 -0.91 -17.72 -8.35
N LYS A 207 -0.84 -18.96 -8.84
CA LYS A 207 -1.21 -19.30 -10.23
C LYS A 207 -2.62 -18.85 -10.58
N ASN A 208 -3.51 -18.89 -9.58
CA ASN A 208 -4.91 -18.54 -9.70
C ASN A 208 -5.16 -17.21 -9.02
N VAL A 209 -5.61 -16.24 -9.81
CA VAL A 209 -5.99 -14.92 -9.31
C VAL A 209 -7.48 -14.94 -9.05
N GLU A 210 -7.85 -14.84 -7.78
CA GLU A 210 -9.24 -14.83 -7.33
C GLU A 210 -9.82 -13.42 -7.39
N SER A 211 -11.02 -13.29 -7.95
CA SER A 211 -11.94 -12.19 -7.72
C SER A 211 -13.09 -12.71 -6.88
N LYS A 212 -13.40 -12.06 -5.76
CA LYS A 212 -14.39 -12.53 -4.80
C LYS A 212 -15.27 -11.39 -4.35
N ILE A 213 -16.57 -11.62 -4.32
CA ILE A 213 -17.54 -10.76 -3.64
C ILE A 213 -18.20 -11.61 -2.58
N ASN A 214 -18.17 -11.18 -1.33
CA ASN A 214 -18.83 -11.87 -0.23
C ASN A 214 -19.52 -10.89 0.71
N TYR A 215 -20.71 -11.28 1.13
CA TYR A 215 -21.44 -10.63 2.20
C TYR A 215 -21.77 -11.67 3.27
N PHE A 216 -21.60 -11.30 4.53
CA PHE A 216 -22.07 -12.12 5.64
C PHE A 216 -22.84 -11.28 6.65
N TYR A 217 -23.75 -11.95 7.36
CA TYR A 217 -24.49 -11.43 8.50
C TYR A 217 -24.45 -12.47 9.62
N ASN A 218 -23.90 -12.07 10.76
CA ASN A 218 -23.66 -12.91 11.91
C ASN A 218 -24.39 -12.38 13.14
N THR A 219 -25.02 -13.28 13.89
CA THR A 219 -25.75 -13.01 15.13
C THR A 219 -25.42 -14.11 16.15
N PRO A 220 -25.79 -13.98 17.43
CA PRO A 220 -25.54 -15.04 18.41
C PRO A 220 -26.26 -16.36 18.11
N LYS A 221 -27.28 -16.35 17.24
CA LYS A 221 -28.13 -17.53 16.95
C LYS A 221 -28.03 -18.04 15.52
N TYR A 222 -27.68 -17.17 14.58
CA TYR A 222 -27.69 -17.46 13.15
C TYR A 222 -26.54 -16.77 12.44
N TYR A 223 -25.98 -17.45 11.45
CA TYR A 223 -25.06 -16.92 10.48
C TYR A 223 -25.63 -17.15 9.08
N GLY A 224 -25.57 -16.13 8.24
CA GLY A 224 -25.84 -16.23 6.81
C GLY A 224 -24.71 -15.58 6.02
N GLY A 225 -24.27 -16.22 4.96
CA GLY A 225 -23.27 -15.71 4.05
C GLY A 225 -23.63 -16.02 2.61
N VAL A 226 -23.29 -15.10 1.72
CA VAL A 226 -23.33 -15.32 0.27
C VAL A 226 -22.00 -14.88 -0.31
N TYR A 227 -21.46 -15.67 -1.21
CA TYR A 227 -20.29 -15.27 -1.96
C TYR A 227 -20.31 -15.75 -3.40
N ALA A 228 -19.57 -15.02 -4.22
CA ALA A 228 -19.30 -15.29 -5.61
C ALA A 228 -17.79 -15.23 -5.78
N LYS A 229 -17.18 -16.28 -6.33
CA LYS A 229 -15.76 -16.30 -6.69
C LYS A 229 -15.58 -16.55 -8.18
N TYR A 230 -14.71 -15.76 -8.77
CA TYR A 230 -14.26 -15.88 -10.14
C TYR A 230 -12.74 -16.04 -10.17
N TYR A 231 -12.23 -17.00 -10.92
CA TYR A 231 -10.81 -17.34 -10.98
C TYR A 231 -10.24 -17.07 -12.38
N ILE A 232 -9.07 -16.42 -12.41
CA ILE A 232 -8.21 -16.28 -13.57
C ILE A 232 -6.99 -17.19 -13.37
N ASP A 233 -6.87 -18.27 -14.14
CA ASP A 233 -5.69 -19.13 -14.19
C ASP A 233 -4.67 -18.51 -15.15
N THR A 234 -3.57 -18.00 -14.59
CA THR A 234 -2.51 -17.32 -15.34
C THR A 234 -1.63 -18.27 -16.15
N SER A 235 -1.74 -19.58 -15.94
CA SER A 235 -1.00 -20.61 -16.69
C SER A 235 -1.68 -21.01 -18.00
N ARG A 236 -2.95 -20.64 -18.20
CA ARG A 236 -3.76 -21.02 -19.36
C ARG A 236 -3.97 -19.87 -20.34
N ASN A 237 -4.21 -20.22 -21.61
CA ASN A 237 -4.55 -19.25 -22.66
C ASN A 237 -6.03 -18.85 -22.64
N SER A 238 -6.91 -19.68 -22.06
CA SER A 238 -8.34 -19.39 -21.86
C SER A 238 -8.77 -19.89 -20.47
N ASN A 239 -9.71 -19.15 -19.87
CA ASN A 239 -10.34 -19.45 -18.58
C ASN A 239 -11.74 -20.07 -18.71
N ASP A 240 -12.18 -20.41 -19.93
CA ASP A 240 -13.54 -20.94 -20.18
C ASP A 240 -13.83 -22.25 -19.43
N ASN A 241 -12.76 -23.02 -19.17
CA ASN A 241 -12.83 -24.32 -18.47
C ASN A 241 -12.41 -24.21 -16.99
N VAL A 242 -12.22 -23.00 -16.46
CA VAL A 242 -11.91 -22.80 -15.04
C VAL A 242 -13.24 -22.79 -14.27
N LEU A 243 -13.36 -23.67 -13.27
CA LEU A 243 -14.57 -23.76 -12.44
C LEU A 243 -14.75 -22.47 -11.64
N GLN A 244 -15.94 -21.89 -11.72
CA GLN A 244 -16.33 -20.68 -11.02
C GLN A 244 -17.32 -21.02 -9.89
N GLU A 245 -17.31 -20.27 -8.79
CA GLU A 245 -18.22 -20.49 -7.66
C GLU A 245 -19.26 -19.36 -7.62
N LEU A 246 -20.36 -19.48 -8.37
CA LEU A 246 -21.33 -18.39 -8.60
C LEU A 246 -22.80 -18.86 -8.52
N PRO A 247 -23.62 -18.43 -7.53
CA PRO A 247 -23.26 -18.02 -6.17
C PRO A 247 -23.22 -19.23 -5.21
N GLN A 248 -22.52 -19.08 -4.08
CA GLN A 248 -22.63 -20.00 -2.95
C GLN A 248 -23.28 -19.32 -1.75
N ILE A 249 -24.22 -20.03 -1.12
CA ILE A 249 -25.02 -19.53 0.01
C ILE A 249 -24.77 -20.46 1.21
N HIS A 250 -24.39 -19.88 2.33
CA HIS A 250 -24.04 -20.57 3.57
C HIS A 250 -24.99 -20.11 4.66
N LEU A 251 -25.72 -21.05 5.28
CA LEU A 251 -26.65 -20.76 6.37
C LEU A 251 -26.32 -21.70 7.54
N HIS A 252 -26.05 -21.12 8.70
CA HIS A 252 -25.76 -21.86 9.92
C HIS A 252 -26.62 -21.34 11.07
N LYS A 253 -27.10 -22.25 11.92
CA LYS A 253 -27.78 -21.92 13.17
C LYS A 253 -26.88 -22.35 14.32
N TYR A 254 -26.55 -21.41 15.20
CA TYR A 254 -25.81 -21.70 16.42
C TYR A 254 -26.73 -22.35 17.45
N TYR A 255 -26.20 -23.33 18.17
CA TYR A 255 -26.94 -24.03 19.20
C TYR A 255 -27.12 -23.12 20.43
N ASP A 256 -28.34 -23.10 20.96
CA ASP A 256 -28.69 -22.45 22.21
C ASP A 256 -29.15 -23.60 23.11
N SER A 257 -28.57 -23.77 24.31
CA SER A 257 -28.94 -24.90 25.18
C SER A 257 -30.39 -24.74 25.60
N ILE A 258 -31.30 -25.52 25.01
CA ILE A 258 -32.73 -25.31 25.25
C ILE A 258 -33.14 -25.85 26.63
N PHE A 259 -32.47 -26.86 27.19
CA PHE A 259 -32.95 -27.47 28.45
C PHE A 259 -31.91 -27.91 29.50
N THR A 260 -30.62 -28.13 29.19
CA THR A 260 -29.56 -28.43 30.19
C THR A 260 -28.16 -28.19 29.61
N SER A 261 -27.16 -27.90 30.47
CA SER A 261 -25.79 -27.53 30.10
C SER A 261 -24.91 -28.65 29.52
N ASN A 262 -25.42 -29.89 29.37
CA ASN A 262 -24.56 -31.07 29.20
C ASN A 262 -24.92 -32.00 28.01
N ILE A 263 -25.70 -31.57 27.02
CA ILE A 263 -25.95 -32.40 25.82
C ILE A 263 -25.60 -31.61 24.56
N MET A 264 -24.49 -32.01 23.93
CA MET A 264 -24.04 -31.58 22.62
C MET A 264 -24.32 -32.71 21.63
N TYR A 265 -25.04 -32.43 20.53
CA TYR A 265 -25.14 -33.34 19.39
C TYR A 265 -24.52 -32.65 18.19
N SER A 266 -23.48 -33.27 17.62
CA SER A 266 -22.70 -32.82 16.46
C SER A 266 -23.36 -33.19 15.15
#